data_AF-A0A356X3Q5-F1
#
_entry.id   AF-A0A356X3Q5-F1
#
_cell.length_a   1.000
_cell.length_b   1.000
_cell.length_c   1.000
_cell.angle_alpha   90.00
_cell.angle_beta   90.00
_cell.angle_gamma   90.00
#
_symmetry.space_group_name_H-M   'P 1'
#
loop_
_entity.id
_entity.type
_entity.pdbx_description
1 polymer ?
#
loop_
_entity_poly.entity_id
_entity_poly.type
_entity_poly.pdbx_seq_one_letter_code
_entity_poly.pdbx_strand_id
1 'polypeptide(L)' 'MGHEIEDTSTAPSSEYMGTTYYFCCEDCKASFDENPANYAGNTGGHHSHHHH' A
#
# COMPACT_ATOMS: atom_id res chain seq x y z
N MET A 1 -13.04 16.49 0.99
CA MET A 1 -11.89 16.85 0.15
C MET A 1 -11.05 15.59 0.01
N GLY A 2 -11.29 14.80 -1.04
CA GLY A 2 -10.47 13.63 -1.33
C GLY A 2 -9.23 14.08 -2.06
N HIS A 3 -8.05 13.80 -1.53
CA HIS A 3 -6.82 13.93 -2.29
C HIS A 3 -6.74 12.70 -3.18
N GLU A 4 -7.05 12.86 -4.46
CA GLU A 4 -6.84 11.82 -5.46
C GLU A 4 -5.33 11.75 -5.71
N ILE A 5 -4.76 10.55 -5.66
CA ILE A 5 -3.33 10.34 -5.88
C ILE A 5 -3.10 10.53 -7.39
N GLU A 6 -2.58 11.70 -7.79
CA GLU A 6 -2.41 12.07 -9.21
C GLU A 6 -1.33 11.25 -9.95
N ASP A 7 -0.33 10.72 -9.24
CA ASP A 7 0.87 10.14 -9.89
C ASP A 7 1.11 8.68 -9.52
N THR A 8 0.20 7.80 -9.93
CA THR A 8 0.42 6.34 -9.86
C THR A 8 1.53 5.87 -10.80
N SER A 9 1.93 6.69 -11.79
CA SER A 9 2.95 6.33 -12.78
C SER A 9 4.39 6.42 -12.25
N THR A 10 4.64 7.22 -11.21
CA THR A 10 5.92 7.28 -10.50
C THR A 10 5.82 6.66 -9.11
N ALA A 11 4.67 6.03 -8.81
CA ALA A 11 4.42 5.44 -7.52
C ALA A 11 5.48 4.37 -7.22
N PRO A 12 6.21 4.51 -6.11
CA PRO A 12 7.19 3.50 -5.72
C PRO A 12 6.50 2.16 -5.51
N SER A 13 7.08 1.10 -6.06
CA SER A 13 6.61 -0.27 -5.87
C SER A 13 7.68 -1.15 -5.23
N SER A 14 7.27 -2.17 -4.48
CA SER A 14 8.16 -3.19 -3.93
C SER A 14 7.62 -4.58 -4.20
N GLU A 15 8.48 -5.49 -4.64
CA GLU A 15 8.11 -6.88 -4.90
C GLU A 15 8.42 -7.72 -3.66
N TYR A 16 7.39 -8.30 -3.05
CA TYR A 16 7.50 -9.10 -1.85
C TYR A 16 6.76 -10.43 -2.00
N MET A 17 7.47 -11.54 -1.80
CA MET A 17 6.94 -12.91 -1.96
C MET A 17 6.28 -13.18 -3.33
N GLY A 18 6.78 -12.54 -4.40
CA GLY A 18 6.20 -12.64 -5.75
C GLY A 18 4.94 -11.80 -5.97
N THR A 19 4.59 -10.94 -5.02
CA THR A 19 3.51 -9.94 -5.14
C THR A 19 4.11 -8.55 -5.26
N THR A 20 3.71 -7.80 -6.28
CA THR A 20 4.12 -6.39 -6.44
C THR A 20 3.16 -5.48 -5.69
N TYR A 21 3.68 -4.73 -4.71
CA TYR A 21 2.94 -3.75 -3.92
C TYR A 21 3.26 -2.34 -4.42
N TYR A 22 2.24 -1.50 -4.58
CA TYR A 22 2.38 -0.10 -5.03
C TYR A 22 2.06 0.85 -3.88
N PHE A 23 2.87 1.88 -3.71
CA PHE A 23 2.78 2.84 -2.62
C PHE A 23 2.56 4.25 -3.15
N CYS A 24 1.78 5.04 -2.41
CA CYS A 24 1.50 6.43 -2.75
C CYS A 24 2.76 7.32 -2.75
N CYS A 25 3.77 6.96 -1.98
CA CYS A 25 4.95 7.79 -1.75
C CYS A 25 6.14 6.96 -1.25
N GLU A 26 7.34 7.54 -1.36
CA GLU A 26 8.60 6.89 -0.96
C GLU A 26 8.63 6.57 0.54
N ASP A 27 8.04 7.41 1.40
CA ASP A 27 7.92 7.14 2.84
C ASP A 27 7.12 5.87 3.14
N CYS A 28 6.03 5.63 2.40
CA CYS A 28 5.25 4.40 2.52
C CYS A 28 6.05 3.19 2.04
N LYS A 29 6.81 3.31 0.95
CA LYS A 29 7.71 2.26 0.48
C LYS A 29 8.82 1.97 1.48
N ALA A 30 9.46 3.00 2.05
CA ALA A 30 10.53 2.85 3.01
C ALA A 30 10.06 2.11 4.27
N SER A 31 8.88 2.48 4.78
CA SER A 31 8.24 1.78 5.90
C SER A 31 7.93 0.32 5.56
N PHE A 32 7.46 0.06 4.33
CA PHE A 32 7.23 -1.28 3.84
C PHE A 32 8.52 -2.08 3.72
N ASP A 33 9.62 -1.52 3.21
CA ASP A 33 10.89 -2.22 3.06
C ASP A 33 11.53 -2.56 4.43
N GLU A 34 11.32 -1.74 5.46
CA GLU A 34 11.76 -2.04 6.82
C GLU A 34 11.02 -3.24 7.44
N ASN A 35 9.73 -3.43 7.13
CA ASN A 35 8.97 -4.54 7.70
C ASN A 35 7.84 -5.07 6.78
N PRO A 36 8.17 -5.63 5.61
CA PRO A 36 7.17 -5.94 4.59
C PRO A 36 6.20 -7.02 5.03
N ALA A 37 6.62 -7.93 5.90
CA ALA A 37 5.78 -8.99 6.47
C ALA A 37 4.57 -8.42 7.24
N ASN A 38 4.73 -7.28 7.92
CA ASN A 38 3.67 -6.66 8.72
C ASN A 38 2.62 -5.98 7.83
N TYR A 39 3.07 -5.37 6.73
CA TYR A 39 2.18 -4.71 5.77
C TYR A 39 1.53 -5.70 4.79
N ALA A 40 2.31 -6.65 4.25
CA ALA A 40 1.82 -7.71 3.37
C ALA A 40 0.89 -8.69 4.10
N GLY A 41 1.11 -8.91 5.40
CA GLY A 41 0.20 -9.70 6.25
C GLY A 41 -1.16 -9.04 6.51
N ASN A 42 -1.31 -7.75 6.23
CA ASN A 42 -2.53 -6.98 6.49
C ASN A 42 -3.33 -6.64 5.22
N THR A 43 -3.04 -7.26 4.07
CA THR A 43 -3.90 -7.14 2.87
C THR A 43 -5.18 -7.98 2.94
N GLY A 44 -5.57 -8.45 4.13
CA GLY A 44 -6.94 -8.87 4.44
C GLY A 44 -7.80 -7.65 4.70
N GLY A 45 -8.48 -7.15 3.67
CA GLY A 45 -9.18 -5.88 3.63
C GLY A 45 -10.02 -5.53 4.88
N HIS A 46 -9.71 -4.39 5.48
CA HIS A 46 -10.60 -3.70 6.40
C HIS A 46 -11.38 -2.60 5.65
N HIS A 47 -12.26 -3.03 4.75
CA HIS A 47 -13.33 -2.17 4.21
C HIS A 47 -14.67 -2.91 4.27
N SER A 48 -15.04 -3.46 5.43
CA SER A 48 -16.43 -3.78 5.74
C SER A 48 -17.01 -2.67 6.61
N HIS A 49 -17.15 -1.47 6.02
CA HIS A 49 -18.08 -0.47 6.53
C HIS A 49 -19.37 -0.55 5.68
N HIS A 50 -20.15 -1.62 5.88
CA HIS A 50 -21.55 -1.61 5.45
C HIS A 50 -22.42 -1.35 6.67
N HIS A 51 -22.79 -0.09 6.79
CA HIS A 51 -23.82 0.47 7.65
C HIS A 51 -25.15 -0.28 7.40
N HIS A 52 -25.86 -0.68 8.46
CA HIS A 52 -27.30 -0.99 8.43
C HIS A 52 -28.04 0.05 9.27
#